data_AF-A0A6L5WZS4-F1
#
_entry.id   AF-A0A6L5WZS4-F1
#
_cell.length_a   1.000
_cell.length_b   1.000
_cell.length_c   1.000
_cell.angle_alpha   90.00
_cell.angle_beta   90.00
_cell.angle_gamma   90.00
#
_symmetry.space_group_name_H-M   'P 1'
#
loop_
_entity.id
_entity.type
_entity.pdbx_description
1 polymer ?
#
loop_
_entity_poly.entity_id
_entity_poly.type
_entity_poly.pdbx_seq_one_letter_code
_entity_poly.pdbx_strand_id
1 'polypeptide(L)'
;MDVQMLSATPLFHGIREDEIRQMLSCLGTHEKAYKKNELILRAGDPVHEIGMVESGSANIVVNFYWGSSNIFGHIEQGRIFAENYAAIPGKELLCDVVAAEPCKILFLDLNKLLNVCQNGCSFHNRLVHNLVRILAQKSLNLSSRMMHIAPKSLRARLLSYLSEQALIHGSTHFAISFDRQQLADYLSVDRSALSNELSKMQREGLISYKKNVFTLNKEAQLADYL
;
A
#
# COMPACT_ATOMS: atom_id res chain seq x y z
N MET A 1 12.12 2.53 -21.82
CA MET A 1 12.52 1.97 -20.53
C MET A 1 13.68 2.72 -19.93
N ASP A 2 13.41 3.49 -18.87
CA ASP A 2 14.40 4.23 -18.12
C ASP A 2 14.98 3.35 -17.02
N VAL A 3 16.06 2.65 -17.33
CA VAL A 3 16.71 1.68 -16.43
C VAL A 3 17.24 2.33 -15.16
N GLN A 4 17.64 3.60 -15.22
CA GLN A 4 18.11 4.34 -14.06
C GLN A 4 16.96 4.50 -13.06
N MET A 5 15.77 4.87 -13.54
CA MET A 5 14.56 4.92 -12.71
C MET A 5 14.22 3.54 -12.13
N LEU A 6 14.24 2.48 -12.95
CA LEU A 6 13.93 1.12 -12.49
C LEU A 6 14.83 0.72 -11.30
N SER A 7 16.13 0.97 -11.40
CA SER A 7 17.12 0.62 -10.35
C SER A 7 16.85 1.27 -8.98
N ALA A 8 16.14 2.40 -8.96
CA ALA A 8 15.74 3.11 -7.74
C ALA A 8 14.42 2.58 -7.14
N THR A 9 13.71 1.69 -7.83
CA THR A 9 12.45 1.14 -7.34
C THR A 9 12.65 0.01 -6.32
N PRO A 10 11.67 -0.24 -5.43
CA PRO A 10 11.74 -1.36 -4.49
C PRO A 10 11.87 -2.72 -5.17
N LEU A 11 11.28 -2.89 -6.35
CA LEU A 11 11.29 -4.17 -7.08
C LEU A 11 12.71 -4.48 -7.57
N PHE A 12 13.41 -3.53 -8.17
CA PHE A 12 14.77 -3.74 -8.70
C PHE A 12 15.89 -3.33 -7.72
N HIS A 13 15.56 -3.16 -6.45
CA HIS A 13 16.52 -2.68 -5.45
C HIS A 13 17.79 -3.55 -5.38
N GLY A 14 18.93 -2.88 -5.61
CA GLY A 14 20.26 -3.49 -5.56
C GLY A 14 20.59 -4.42 -6.73
N ILE A 15 19.92 -4.23 -7.86
CA ILE A 15 20.24 -4.86 -9.14
C ILE A 15 20.88 -3.79 -10.03
N ARG A 16 22.02 -4.09 -10.66
CA ARG A 16 22.75 -3.11 -11.47
C ARG A 16 22.03 -2.84 -12.79
N GLU A 17 22.21 -1.66 -13.36
CA GLU A 17 21.52 -1.27 -14.60
C GLU A 17 21.78 -2.23 -15.78
N ASP A 18 23.01 -2.73 -15.92
CA ASP A 18 23.38 -3.73 -16.93
C ASP A 18 22.66 -5.06 -16.72
N GLU A 19 22.51 -5.49 -15.46
CA GLU A 19 21.76 -6.70 -15.08
C GLU A 19 20.26 -6.53 -15.33
N ILE A 20 19.71 -5.34 -15.01
CA ILE A 20 18.32 -4.98 -15.29
C ILE A 20 18.03 -5.09 -16.80
N ARG A 21 18.89 -4.52 -17.65
CA ARG A 21 18.74 -4.61 -19.12
C ARG A 21 18.71 -6.05 -19.61
N GLN A 22 19.60 -6.90 -19.10
CA GLN A 22 19.63 -8.31 -19.46
C GLN A 22 18.35 -9.03 -18.99
N MET A 23 17.92 -8.78 -17.76
CA MET A 23 16.76 -9.43 -17.16
C MET A 23 15.45 -9.10 -17.86
N LEU A 24 15.26 -7.86 -18.30
CA LEU A 24 14.02 -7.41 -18.95
C LEU A 24 13.73 -8.22 -20.22
N SER A 25 14.77 -8.69 -20.92
CA SER A 25 14.62 -9.60 -22.06
C SER A 25 14.07 -10.99 -21.68
N CYS A 26 14.36 -11.47 -20.46
CA CYS A 26 13.90 -12.76 -19.94
C CYS A 26 12.48 -12.69 -19.38
N LEU A 27 12.08 -11.54 -18.83
CA LEU A 27 10.80 -11.35 -18.13
C LEU A 27 9.61 -11.07 -19.05
N GLY A 28 9.82 -11.06 -20.38
CA GLY A 28 8.77 -10.77 -21.35
C GLY A 28 8.17 -9.39 -21.16
N THR A 29 8.97 -8.41 -20.74
CA THR A 29 8.44 -7.10 -20.37
C THR A 29 7.94 -6.31 -21.57
N HIS A 30 6.89 -5.53 -21.37
CA HIS A 30 6.45 -4.54 -22.35
C HIS A 30 5.99 -3.25 -21.67
N GLU A 31 6.06 -2.15 -22.40
CA GLU A 31 5.66 -0.83 -21.90
C GLU A 31 4.39 -0.36 -22.62
N LYS A 32 3.49 0.27 -21.87
CA LYS A 32 2.30 0.92 -22.45
C LYS A 32 2.04 2.27 -21.79
N ALA A 33 1.76 3.27 -22.61
CA ALA A 33 1.36 4.60 -22.18
C ALA A 33 -0.18 4.69 -22.13
N TYR A 34 -0.69 5.41 -21.14
CA TYR A 34 -2.10 5.61 -20.91
C TYR A 34 -2.40 7.09 -20.68
N LYS A 35 -3.53 7.55 -21.21
CA LYS A 35 -4.05 8.89 -20.91
C LYS A 35 -4.79 8.87 -19.57
N LYS A 36 -4.96 10.04 -18.96
CA LYS A 36 -5.81 10.19 -17.78
C LYS A 36 -7.19 9.57 -18.00
N ASN A 37 -7.68 8.83 -17.00
CA ASN A 37 -8.93 8.08 -16.98
C ASN A 37 -9.00 6.88 -17.94
N GLU A 38 -7.90 6.51 -18.59
CA GLU A 38 -7.86 5.31 -19.42
C GLU A 38 -7.77 4.04 -18.55
N LEU A 39 -8.48 3.00 -18.95
CA LEU A 39 -8.50 1.71 -18.26
C LEU A 39 -7.19 0.96 -18.52
N ILE A 40 -6.46 0.65 -17.46
CA ILE A 40 -5.21 -0.12 -17.50
C ILE A 40 -5.52 -1.61 -17.39
N LEU A 41 -6.28 -2.00 -16.37
CA LEU A 41 -6.78 -3.37 -16.12
C LEU A 41 -8.25 -3.33 -15.72
N ARG A 42 -9.02 -4.36 -16.08
CA ARG A 42 -10.46 -4.43 -15.87
C ARG A 42 -10.83 -5.49 -14.83
N ALA A 43 -11.77 -5.15 -13.94
CA ALA A 43 -12.40 -6.10 -13.05
C ALA A 43 -13.08 -7.25 -13.82
N GLY A 44 -12.92 -8.48 -13.35
CA GLY A 44 -13.39 -9.68 -14.04
C GLY A 44 -12.37 -10.30 -15.00
N ASP A 45 -11.36 -9.55 -15.45
CA ASP A 45 -10.33 -10.12 -16.31
C ASP A 45 -9.25 -10.84 -15.45
N PRO A 46 -8.79 -12.03 -15.85
CA PRO A 46 -7.61 -12.64 -15.25
C PRO A 46 -6.35 -11.91 -15.72
N VAL A 47 -5.35 -11.86 -14.85
CA VAL A 47 -4.04 -11.28 -15.16
C VAL A 47 -2.92 -12.24 -14.80
N HIS A 48 -1.86 -12.22 -15.59
CA HIS A 48 -0.62 -12.99 -15.37
C HIS A 48 0.61 -12.08 -15.25
N GLU A 49 0.43 -10.79 -15.50
CA GLU A 49 1.49 -9.79 -15.46
C GLU A 49 1.33 -8.90 -14.23
N ILE A 50 2.47 -8.51 -13.64
CA ILE A 50 2.52 -7.41 -12.68
C ILE A 50 2.74 -6.11 -13.45
N GLY A 51 2.04 -5.05 -13.04
CA GLY A 51 2.25 -3.71 -13.59
C GLY A 51 3.10 -2.88 -12.63
N MET A 52 4.01 -2.07 -13.16
CA MET A 52 4.78 -1.08 -12.42
C MET A 52 4.64 0.29 -13.07
N VAL A 53 4.37 1.31 -12.26
CA VAL A 53 4.26 2.69 -12.76
C VAL A 53 5.65 3.26 -12.99
N GLU A 54 6.06 3.45 -14.25
CA GLU A 54 7.34 4.11 -14.60
C GLU A 54 7.24 5.63 -14.46
N SER A 55 6.09 6.21 -14.79
CA SER A 55 5.82 7.65 -14.66
C SER A 55 4.33 7.92 -14.48
N GLY A 56 3.98 9.01 -13.80
CA GLY A 56 2.60 9.36 -13.48
C GLY A 56 2.06 8.50 -12.33
N SER A 57 0.76 8.18 -12.37
CA SER A 57 0.09 7.43 -11.31
C SER A 57 -1.19 6.75 -11.78
N ALA A 58 -1.66 5.76 -11.01
CA ALA A 58 -2.88 5.00 -11.27
C ALA A 58 -3.75 4.88 -10.02
N ASN A 59 -5.05 4.67 -10.20
CA ASN A 59 -6.02 4.44 -9.14
C ASN A 59 -6.57 3.01 -9.23
N ILE A 60 -6.71 2.37 -8.08
CA ILE A 60 -7.50 1.15 -7.91
C ILE A 60 -8.94 1.59 -7.69
N VAL A 61 -9.84 1.24 -8.62
CA VAL A 61 -11.23 1.68 -8.61
C VAL A 61 -12.15 0.48 -8.40
N VAL A 62 -12.96 0.55 -7.35
CA VAL A 62 -14.01 -0.45 -7.09
C VAL A 62 -15.32 0.10 -7.64
N ASN A 63 -15.89 -0.61 -8.61
CA ASN A 63 -17.20 -0.31 -9.16
C ASN A 63 -18.26 -1.08 -8.37
N PHE A 64 -19.28 -0.39 -7.89
CA PHE A 64 -20.41 -1.00 -7.21
C PHE A 64 -21.53 -1.30 -8.19
N TYR A 65 -22.35 -2.30 -7.84
CA TYR A 65 -23.49 -2.74 -8.64
C TYR A 65 -24.44 -1.60 -9.03
N TRP A 66 -24.60 -0.61 -8.14
CA TRP A 66 -25.51 0.52 -8.33
C TRP A 66 -24.92 1.66 -9.19
N GLY A 67 -23.79 1.45 -9.86
CA GLY A 67 -23.17 2.40 -10.80
C GLY A 67 -22.30 3.47 -10.14
N SER A 68 -22.16 3.47 -8.82
CA SER A 68 -21.14 4.28 -8.14
C SER A 68 -19.77 3.60 -8.20
N SER A 69 -18.71 4.39 -8.09
CA SER A 69 -17.35 3.90 -8.00
C SER A 69 -16.57 4.66 -6.92
N ASN A 70 -15.67 3.96 -6.24
CA ASN A 70 -14.78 4.55 -5.25
C ASN A 70 -13.32 4.24 -5.59
N ILE A 71 -12.46 5.23 -5.42
CA ILE A 71 -11.02 5.03 -5.44
C ILE A 71 -10.64 4.36 -4.12
N PHE A 72 -10.17 3.12 -4.21
CA PHE A 72 -9.76 2.30 -3.06
C PHE A 72 -8.28 2.42 -2.75
N GLY A 73 -7.46 2.73 -3.76
CA GLY A 73 -6.02 2.89 -3.59
C GLY A 73 -5.43 3.76 -4.69
N HIS A 74 -4.29 4.35 -4.39
CA HIS A 74 -3.50 5.13 -5.32
C HIS A 74 -2.12 4.47 -5.47
N ILE A 75 -1.65 4.37 -6.71
CA ILE A 75 -0.39 3.72 -7.08
C ILE A 75 0.50 4.79 -7.68
N GLU A 76 1.54 5.14 -6.92
CA GLU A 76 2.53 6.12 -7.32
C GLU A 76 3.63 5.51 -8.19
N GLN A 77 4.44 6.38 -8.79
CA GLN A 77 5.65 6.03 -9.51
C GLN A 77 6.56 5.07 -8.71
N GLY A 78 7.08 4.06 -9.39
CA GLY A 78 7.97 3.04 -8.83
C GLY A 78 7.27 1.96 -8.00
N ARG A 79 5.95 2.01 -7.87
CA ARG A 79 5.16 0.98 -7.18
C ARG A 79 4.55 -0.02 -8.16
N ILE A 80 4.41 -1.26 -7.67
CA ILE A 80 3.78 -2.36 -8.40
C ILE A 80 2.32 -2.56 -7.98
N PHE A 81 1.53 -3.08 -8.92
CA PHE A 81 0.15 -3.49 -8.75
C PHE A 81 -0.16 -4.81 -9.48
N ALA A 82 -1.35 -5.35 -9.23
CA ALA A 82 -1.83 -6.64 -9.73
C ALA A 82 -1.04 -7.87 -9.29
N GLU A 83 -0.03 -7.73 -8.41
CA GLU A 83 0.86 -8.82 -8.02
C GLU A 83 0.14 -10.01 -7.35
N ASN A 84 -0.87 -9.74 -6.52
CA ASN A 84 -1.65 -10.80 -5.86
C ASN A 84 -2.49 -11.60 -6.85
N TYR A 85 -2.95 -10.96 -7.92
CA TYR A 85 -3.78 -11.59 -8.95
C TYR A 85 -2.92 -12.37 -9.93
N ALA A 86 -1.82 -11.77 -10.39
CA ALA A 86 -0.85 -12.43 -11.26
C ALA A 86 -0.23 -13.69 -10.63
N ALA A 87 -0.08 -13.70 -9.29
CA ALA A 87 0.46 -14.84 -8.54
C ALA A 87 -0.51 -16.04 -8.42
N ILE A 88 -1.80 -15.85 -8.73
CA ILE A 88 -2.82 -16.89 -8.59
C ILE A 88 -3.43 -17.15 -9.97
N PRO A 89 -3.03 -18.25 -10.66
CA PRO A 89 -3.51 -18.55 -12.00
C PRO A 89 -5.04 -18.54 -12.10
N GLY A 90 -5.55 -17.79 -13.08
CA GLY A 90 -6.99 -17.69 -13.35
C GLY A 90 -7.78 -16.82 -12.35
N LYS A 91 -7.11 -16.16 -11.38
CA LYS A 91 -7.80 -15.26 -10.47
C LYS A 91 -8.19 -13.96 -11.19
N GLU A 92 -9.48 -13.72 -11.23
CA GLU A 92 -10.05 -12.48 -11.78
C GLU A 92 -9.81 -11.29 -10.84
N LEU A 93 -9.56 -10.13 -11.44
CA LEU A 93 -9.46 -8.85 -10.75
C LEU A 93 -10.79 -8.47 -10.10
N LEU A 94 -10.76 -8.01 -8.85
CA LEU A 94 -11.96 -7.48 -8.16
C LEU A 94 -12.22 -6.00 -8.43
N CYS A 95 -11.27 -5.31 -9.06
CA CYS A 95 -11.26 -3.87 -9.20
C CYS A 95 -10.59 -3.48 -10.52
N ASP A 96 -10.98 -2.33 -11.05
CA ASP A 96 -10.32 -1.73 -12.18
C ASP A 96 -9.01 -1.06 -11.72
N VAL A 97 -8.05 -0.98 -12.63
CA VAL A 97 -6.91 -0.09 -12.51
C VAL A 97 -7.04 0.96 -13.60
N VAL A 98 -7.09 2.23 -13.21
CA VAL A 98 -7.35 3.36 -14.11
C VAL A 98 -6.23 4.38 -13.97
N ALA A 99 -5.75 4.92 -15.09
CA ALA A 99 -4.74 5.97 -15.07
C ALA A 99 -5.28 7.24 -14.37
N ALA A 100 -4.62 7.70 -13.31
CA ALA A 100 -5.04 8.89 -12.54
C ALA A 100 -4.61 10.19 -13.25
N GLU A 101 -3.53 10.11 -14.02
CA GLU A 101 -2.95 11.13 -14.88
C GLU A 101 -2.26 10.44 -16.08
N PRO A 102 -1.73 11.16 -17.09
CA PRO A 102 -0.94 10.53 -18.13
C PRO A 102 0.21 9.72 -17.53
N CYS A 103 0.19 8.41 -17.75
CA CYS A 103 1.13 7.50 -17.08
C CYS A 103 1.72 6.50 -18.06
N LYS A 104 2.86 5.92 -17.66
CA LYS A 104 3.53 4.86 -18.40
C LYS A 104 3.72 3.66 -17.47
N ILE A 105 3.31 2.49 -17.94
CA ILE A 105 3.32 1.26 -17.17
C ILE A 105 4.28 0.27 -17.83
N LEU A 106 5.17 -0.30 -17.03
CA LEU A 106 5.96 -1.47 -17.38
C LEU A 106 5.22 -2.71 -16.88
N PHE A 107 4.91 -3.64 -17.77
CA PHE A 107 4.35 -4.93 -17.42
C PHE A 107 5.44 -6.00 -17.43
N LEU A 108 5.37 -6.93 -16.47
CA LEU A 108 6.30 -8.06 -16.36
C LEU A 108 5.50 -9.34 -16.15
N ASP A 109 5.81 -10.37 -16.93
CA ASP A 109 5.18 -11.68 -16.82
C ASP A 109 5.68 -12.39 -15.55
N LEU A 110 4.77 -12.59 -14.59
CA LEU A 110 5.13 -13.18 -13.31
C LEU A 110 5.53 -14.65 -13.45
N ASN A 111 4.99 -15.38 -14.42
CA ASN A 111 5.39 -16.77 -14.66
C ASN A 111 6.84 -16.84 -15.13
N LYS A 112 7.28 -15.90 -15.98
CA LYS A 112 8.69 -15.84 -16.40
C LYS A 112 9.62 -15.46 -15.26
N LEU A 113 9.15 -14.65 -14.31
CA LEU A 113 9.90 -14.30 -13.11
C LEU A 113 10.07 -15.49 -12.14
N LEU A 114 9.01 -16.27 -11.92
CA LEU A 114 8.99 -17.33 -10.92
C LEU A 114 9.60 -18.65 -11.41
N ASN A 115 9.73 -18.82 -12.72
CA ASN A 115 10.40 -19.98 -13.30
C ASN A 115 11.92 -19.85 -13.24
N VAL A 116 12.62 -21.00 -13.21
CA VAL A 116 14.08 -21.04 -13.22
C VAL A 116 14.59 -20.35 -14.48
N CYS A 117 15.38 -19.30 -14.29
CA CYS A 117 16.05 -18.62 -15.39
C CYS A 117 17.00 -19.61 -16.08
N GLN A 118 16.71 -19.94 -17.34
CA GLN A 118 17.54 -20.86 -18.13
C GLN A 118 18.99 -20.35 -18.32
N ASN A 119 19.19 -19.03 -18.17
CA ASN A 119 20.49 -18.38 -18.27
C ASN A 119 21.29 -18.39 -16.95
N GLY A 120 20.77 -19.00 -15.87
CA GLY A 120 21.49 -19.11 -14.59
C GLY A 120 21.75 -17.77 -13.88
N CYS A 121 20.97 -16.74 -14.21
CA CYS A 121 21.20 -15.37 -13.76
C CYS A 121 20.97 -15.20 -12.25
N SER A 122 22.02 -14.84 -11.50
CA SER A 122 21.95 -14.57 -10.05
C SER A 122 21.00 -13.43 -9.67
N PHE A 123 20.79 -12.48 -10.58
CA PHE A 123 19.94 -11.31 -10.35
C PHE A 123 18.43 -11.60 -10.36
N HIS A 124 17.96 -12.71 -10.95
CA HIS A 124 16.55 -13.08 -10.90
C HIS A 124 16.10 -13.42 -9.48
N ASN A 125 16.95 -14.16 -8.73
CA ASN A 125 16.68 -14.46 -7.33
C ASN A 125 16.53 -13.17 -6.50
N ARG A 126 17.33 -12.14 -6.80
CA ARG A 126 17.22 -10.84 -6.12
C ARG A 126 15.89 -10.15 -6.43
N LEU A 127 15.44 -10.19 -7.68
CA LEU A 127 14.13 -9.66 -8.06
C LEU A 127 12.98 -10.40 -7.34
N VAL A 128 13.05 -11.73 -7.26
CA VAL A 128 12.09 -12.56 -6.52
C VAL A 128 12.11 -12.22 -5.02
N HIS A 129 13.29 -12.10 -4.40
CA HIS A 129 13.39 -11.67 -3.00
C HIS A 129 12.79 -10.29 -2.75
N ASN A 130 13.03 -9.34 -3.65
CA ASN A 130 12.44 -8.01 -3.56
C ASN A 130 10.91 -8.07 -3.69
N LEU A 131 10.36 -8.88 -4.61
CA LEU A 131 8.93 -9.11 -4.73
C LEU A 131 8.34 -9.72 -3.45
N VAL A 132 8.96 -10.77 -2.89
CA VAL A 132 8.54 -11.37 -1.62
C VAL A 132 8.54 -10.35 -0.49
N ARG A 133 9.58 -9.49 -0.41
CA ARG A 133 9.65 -8.41 0.58
C ARG A 133 8.51 -7.41 0.41
N ILE A 134 8.18 -7.02 -0.82
CA ILE A 134 7.05 -6.12 -1.10
C ILE A 134 5.73 -6.76 -0.67
N LEU A 135 5.49 -8.03 -1.02
CA LEU A 135 4.30 -8.79 -0.64
C LEU A 135 4.18 -8.91 0.89
N ALA A 136 5.26 -9.28 1.57
CA ALA A 136 5.31 -9.39 3.02
C ALA A 136 5.00 -8.06 3.70
N GLN A 137 5.59 -6.95 3.22
CA GLN A 137 5.31 -5.63 3.76
C GLN A 137 3.85 -5.20 3.54
N LYS A 138 3.30 -5.43 2.34
CA LYS A 138 1.88 -5.16 2.04
C LYS A 138 0.96 -5.99 2.96
N SER A 139 1.29 -7.27 3.18
CA SER A 139 0.56 -8.16 4.08
C SER A 139 0.60 -7.69 5.53
N LEU A 140 1.78 -7.36 6.07
CA LEU A 140 1.92 -6.83 7.43
C LEU A 140 1.16 -5.52 7.63
N ASN A 141 1.22 -4.61 6.65
CA ASN A 141 0.47 -3.35 6.70
C ASN A 141 -1.04 -3.58 6.75
N LEU A 142 -1.55 -4.56 5.97
CA LEU A 142 -2.95 -4.95 6.00
C LEU A 142 -3.34 -5.55 7.35
N SER A 143 -2.53 -6.48 7.88
CA SER A 143 -2.76 -7.10 9.19
C SER A 143 -2.74 -6.08 10.34
N SER A 144 -1.78 -5.15 10.35
CA SER A 144 -1.74 -4.05 11.34
C SER A 144 -3.00 -3.20 11.27
N ARG A 145 -3.40 -2.76 10.08
CA ARG A 145 -4.66 -2.00 9.91
C ARG A 145 -5.88 -2.79 10.40
N MET A 146 -5.96 -4.10 10.11
CA MET A 146 -7.04 -4.96 10.60
C MET A 146 -7.12 -4.99 12.13
N MET A 147 -5.98 -5.07 12.83
CA MET A 147 -5.94 -5.04 14.30
C MET A 147 -6.48 -3.72 14.85
N HIS A 148 -6.27 -2.61 14.16
CA HIS A 148 -6.75 -1.29 14.58
C HIS A 148 -8.22 -1.02 14.26
N ILE A 149 -8.81 -1.67 13.26
CA ILE A 149 -10.23 -1.50 12.90
C ILE A 149 -11.15 -2.55 13.54
N ALA A 150 -10.59 -3.68 13.99
CA ALA A 150 -11.34 -4.76 14.63
C ALA A 150 -12.11 -4.34 15.92
N PRO A 151 -11.58 -3.43 16.77
CA PRO A 151 -12.32 -2.98 17.94
C PRO A 151 -13.66 -2.31 17.58
N LYS A 152 -14.70 -2.61 18.37
CA LYS A 152 -16.08 -2.14 18.12
C LYS A 152 -16.28 -0.64 18.30
N SER A 153 -15.53 -0.01 19.21
CA SER A 153 -15.65 1.42 19.49
C SER A 153 -14.52 2.20 18.84
N LEU A 154 -14.82 3.40 18.33
CA LEU A 154 -13.84 4.34 17.80
C LEU A 154 -12.71 4.62 18.81
N ARG A 155 -13.06 4.76 20.10
CA ARG A 155 -12.08 4.91 21.18
C ARG A 155 -11.08 3.76 21.22
N ALA A 156 -11.56 2.51 21.17
CA ALA A 156 -10.68 1.36 21.20
C ALA A 156 -9.80 1.25 19.94
N ARG A 157 -10.31 1.65 18.76
CA ARG A 157 -9.51 1.76 17.54
C ARG A 157 -8.38 2.79 17.67
N LEU A 158 -8.71 3.98 18.19
CA LEU A 158 -7.75 5.05 18.46
C LEU A 158 -6.67 4.61 19.46
N LEU A 159 -7.06 4.02 20.59
CA LEU A 159 -6.12 3.54 21.60
C LEU A 159 -5.22 2.43 21.05
N SER A 160 -5.77 1.51 20.25
CA SER A 160 -5.00 0.45 19.60
C SER A 160 -3.91 1.02 18.69
N TYR A 161 -4.26 1.96 17.80
CA TYR A 161 -3.31 2.61 16.90
C TYR A 161 -2.26 3.44 17.66
N LEU A 162 -2.70 4.29 18.59
CA LEU A 162 -1.78 5.15 19.36
C LEU A 162 -0.82 4.33 20.24
N SER A 163 -1.26 3.18 20.76
CA SER A 163 -0.40 2.27 21.51
C SER A 163 0.72 1.67 20.63
N GLU A 164 0.39 1.28 19.40
CA GLU A 164 1.40 0.82 18.43
C GLU A 164 2.41 1.93 18.12
N GLN A 165 1.94 3.16 17.88
CA GLN A 165 2.81 4.30 17.59
C GLN A 165 3.75 4.64 18.75
N ALA A 166 3.28 4.52 20.00
CA ALA A 166 4.11 4.70 21.17
C ALA A 166 5.23 3.64 21.28
N LEU A 167 4.92 2.38 20.94
CA LEU A 167 5.90 1.29 20.90
C LEU A 167 6.93 1.50 19.80
N ILE A 168 6.50 1.87 18.59
CA ILE A 168 7.39 2.15 17.44
C ILE A 168 8.38 3.29 17.77
N HIS A 169 7.91 4.34 18.43
CA HIS A 169 8.75 5.49 18.79
C HIS A 169 9.50 5.30 20.12
N GLY A 170 9.21 4.25 20.88
CA GLY A 170 9.75 4.04 22.23
C GLY A 170 9.40 5.17 23.21
N SER A 171 8.30 5.90 22.97
CA SER A 171 7.96 7.14 23.67
C SER A 171 6.44 7.29 23.78
N THR A 172 5.96 7.87 24.88
CA THR A 172 4.55 8.27 25.01
C THR A 172 4.25 9.58 24.27
N HIS A 173 5.27 10.31 23.84
CA HIS A 173 5.18 11.52 23.03
C HIS A 173 5.75 11.28 21.62
N PHE A 174 4.91 11.39 20.60
CA PHE A 174 5.28 11.06 19.22
C PHE A 174 4.44 11.84 18.20
N ALA A 175 4.95 11.91 16.97
CA ALA A 175 4.21 12.42 15.82
C ALA A 175 3.76 11.26 14.94
N ILE A 176 2.53 11.31 14.43
CA ILE A 176 2.05 10.37 13.42
C ILE A 176 2.16 10.98 12.02
N SER A 177 2.29 10.12 11.01
CA SER A 177 2.38 10.53 9.60
C SER A 177 1.04 10.94 8.99
N PHE A 178 -0.07 10.70 9.68
CA PHE A 178 -1.41 11.00 9.18
C PHE A 178 -1.90 12.36 9.65
N ASP A 179 -2.52 13.10 8.73
CA ASP A 179 -3.42 14.17 9.09
C ASP A 179 -4.76 13.62 9.64
N ARG A 180 -5.68 14.53 9.99
CA ARG A 180 -6.96 14.14 10.60
C ARG A 180 -7.86 13.35 9.64
N GLN A 181 -7.84 13.66 8.34
CA GLN A 181 -8.63 12.93 7.35
C GLN A 181 -8.01 11.56 7.09
N GLN A 182 -6.70 11.50 6.87
CA GLN A 182 -5.96 10.27 6.63
C GLN A 182 -6.10 9.29 7.81
N LEU A 183 -6.07 9.77 9.06
CA LEU A 183 -6.29 8.92 10.23
C LEU A 183 -7.73 8.39 10.28
N ALA A 184 -8.73 9.17 9.84
CA ALA A 184 -10.12 8.75 9.77
C ALA A 184 -10.30 7.65 8.74
N ASP A 185 -9.70 7.84 7.55
CA ASP A 185 -9.70 6.85 6.47
C ASP A 185 -8.98 5.56 6.90
N TYR A 186 -7.84 5.69 7.58
CA TYR A 186 -7.07 4.56 8.11
C TYR A 186 -7.89 3.71 9.09
N LEU A 187 -8.58 4.36 10.04
CA LEU A 187 -9.41 3.72 11.07
C LEU A 187 -10.84 3.39 10.61
N SER A 188 -11.16 3.69 9.34
CA SER A 188 -12.48 3.47 8.72
C SER A 188 -13.63 4.08 9.52
N VAL A 189 -13.53 5.38 9.80
CA VAL A 189 -14.52 6.18 10.54
C VAL A 189 -14.70 7.57 9.92
N ASP A 190 -15.82 8.22 10.24
CA ASP A 190 -16.04 9.61 9.85
C ASP A 190 -15.05 10.57 10.51
N ARG A 191 -14.52 11.53 9.74
CA ARG A 191 -13.61 12.56 10.23
C ARG A 191 -14.17 13.37 11.41
N SER A 192 -15.47 13.69 11.37
CA SER A 192 -16.15 14.43 12.44
C SER A 192 -16.25 13.59 13.71
N ALA A 193 -16.63 12.31 13.60
CA ALA A 193 -16.67 11.38 14.71
C ALA A 193 -15.28 11.17 15.35
N LEU A 194 -14.24 10.99 14.53
CA LEU A 194 -12.84 10.91 14.97
C LEU A 194 -12.43 12.15 15.76
N SER A 195 -12.75 13.34 15.25
CA SER A 195 -12.38 14.61 15.88
C SER A 195 -13.10 14.82 17.20
N ASN A 196 -14.38 14.45 17.27
CA ASN A 196 -15.19 14.50 18.49
C ASN A 196 -14.64 13.54 19.55
N GLU A 197 -14.30 12.31 19.18
CA GLU A 197 -13.76 11.31 20.11
C GLU A 197 -12.39 11.71 20.65
N LEU A 198 -11.49 12.22 19.81
CA LEU A 198 -10.19 12.73 20.25
C LEU A 198 -10.32 13.89 21.23
N SER A 199 -11.24 14.82 20.97
CA SER A 199 -11.51 15.94 21.87
C SER A 199 -12.12 15.48 23.20
N LYS A 200 -12.91 14.41 23.18
CA LYS A 200 -13.44 13.76 24.39
C LYS A 200 -12.33 13.09 25.19
N MET A 201 -11.49 12.26 24.54
CA MET A 201 -10.34 11.61 25.19
C MET A 201 -9.35 12.62 25.78
N GLN A 202 -9.16 13.78 25.14
CA GLN A 202 -8.33 14.86 25.69
C GLN A 202 -8.95 15.51 26.93
N ARG A 203 -10.27 15.77 26.92
CA ARG A 203 -10.98 16.30 28.10
C ARG A 203 -10.96 15.32 29.28
N GLU A 204 -10.98 14.03 28.99
CA GLU A 204 -10.86 12.95 29.98
C GLU A 204 -9.42 12.73 30.46
N GLY A 205 -8.44 13.43 29.90
CA GLY A 205 -7.04 13.32 30.30
C GLY A 205 -6.34 12.04 29.84
N LEU A 206 -6.95 11.24 28.95
CA LEU A 206 -6.32 10.03 28.39
C LEU A 206 -5.16 10.37 27.44
N ILE A 207 -5.31 11.46 26.69
CA ILE A 207 -4.31 11.93 25.72
C ILE A 207 -4.20 13.45 25.76
N SER A 208 -3.09 13.97 25.24
CA SER A 208 -2.97 15.35 24.79
C SER A 208 -2.53 15.35 23.34
N TYR A 209 -3.09 16.21 22.49
CA TYR A 209 -2.67 16.28 21.09
C TYR A 209 -2.68 17.70 20.54
N LYS A 210 -1.78 17.95 19.58
CA LYS A 210 -1.75 19.15 18.75
C LYS A 210 -1.42 18.75 17.32
N LYS A 211 -2.38 18.96 16.41
CA LYS A 211 -2.32 18.45 15.02
C LYS A 211 -2.07 16.93 15.02
N ASN A 212 -0.92 16.50 14.52
CA ASN A 212 -0.49 15.11 14.39
C ASN A 212 0.50 14.68 15.50
N VAL A 213 0.74 15.52 16.51
CA VAL A 213 1.59 15.19 17.66
C VAL A 213 0.70 14.78 18.83
N PHE A 214 0.99 13.63 19.43
CA PHE A 214 0.23 13.01 20.51
C PHE A 214 1.12 12.77 21.73
N THR A 215 0.51 12.85 22.90
CA THR A 215 1.08 12.42 24.18
C THR A 215 0.07 11.52 24.88
N LEU A 216 0.51 10.32 25.27
CA LEU A 216 -0.33 9.35 25.99
C LEU A 216 -0.11 9.47 27.50
N ASN A 217 -1.20 9.57 28.26
CA ASN A 217 -1.15 9.68 29.70
C ASN A 217 -1.43 8.32 30.33
N LYS A 218 -0.39 7.64 30.82
CA LYS A 218 -0.50 6.30 31.43
C LYS A 218 -1.38 6.25 32.68
N GLU A 219 -1.50 7.38 33.41
CA GLU A 219 -2.21 7.44 34.69
C GLU A 219 -3.73 7.40 34.55
N ALA A 220 -4.28 7.96 33.47
CA ALA A 220 -5.73 8.00 33.24
C ALA A 220 -6.34 6.62 32.95
N GLN A 221 -5.53 5.64 32.54
CA GLN A 221 -5.98 4.27 32.28
C GLN A 221 -6.15 3.42 33.56
N LEU A 222 -5.54 3.85 34.68
CA LEU A 222 -5.63 3.18 35.99
C LEU A 222 -6.89 3.61 36.78
N ALA A 223 -7.47 4.77 36.47
CA ALA A 223 -8.64 5.30 37.16
C ALA A 223 -9.96 4.60 36.79
N ASP A 224 -10.02 3.89 35.65
CA ASP A 224 -11.18 3.10 35.24
C ASP A 224 -11.18 1.66 35.83
N TYR A 225 -10.13 1.30 36.59
CA TYR A 225 -9.98 -0.02 37.25
C TYR A 225 -9.90 0.06 38.79
N LEU A 226 -10.12 1.24 39.38
CA LEU A 226 -10.24 1.48 40.84
C LEU A 226 -11.58 2.14 41.15
#